data_AF-A0A4Q2ZEG6-F1
#
_entry.id   AF-A0A4Q2ZEG6-F1
#
_cell.length_a   1.000
_cell.length_b   1.000
_cell.length_c   1.000
_cell.angle_alpha   90.00
_cell.angle_beta   90.00
_cell.angle_gamma   90.00
#
_symmetry.space_group_name_H-M   'P 1'
#
loop_
_entity.id
_entity.type
_entity.pdbx_description
1 polymer ?
#
loop_
_entity_poly.entity_id
_entity_poly.type
_entity_poly.pdbx_seq_one_letter_code
_entity_poly.pdbx_strand_id
1 'polypeptide(L)'
;MPAQVEMNAGELRNLIQQMAVGIGQRGVALRCDCENLETVHVVVDEESVVRVTDLHETLQYLGEGTDSAYVPIEDIDLGVVARICQELGVELIPAALDGFPSMESVPKPEESVTDAVERVAEAIDRTFAYAMRPDLK
;
A
#
# COMPACT_ATOMS: atom_id res chain seq x y z
N MET A 1 24.63 11.95 -7.66
CA MET A 1 23.44 11.08 -7.82
C MET A 1 22.79 11.46 -9.13
N PRO A 2 22.45 10.53 -10.02
CA PRO A 2 21.67 10.86 -11.21
C PRO A 2 20.37 11.54 -10.75
N ALA A 3 19.87 12.50 -11.52
CA ALA A 3 18.57 13.10 -11.24
C ALA A 3 17.54 11.96 -11.21
N GLN A 4 16.84 11.80 -10.08
CA GLN A 4 15.68 10.93 -10.00
C GLN A 4 14.68 11.45 -11.04
N VAL A 5 14.37 10.63 -12.03
CA VAL A 5 13.28 10.92 -12.94
C VAL A 5 12.02 10.57 -12.18
N GLU A 6 11.34 11.57 -11.64
CA GLU A 6 10.00 11.41 -11.07
C GLU A 6 9.02 11.09 -12.20
N MET A 7 8.35 9.95 -12.10
CA MET A 7 7.33 9.51 -13.04
C MET A 7 5.95 9.78 -12.43
N ASN A 8 5.07 10.41 -13.21
CA ASN A 8 3.70 10.60 -12.76
C ASN A 8 2.83 9.36 -13.00
N ALA A 9 1.66 9.31 -12.37
CA ALA A 9 0.77 8.17 -12.46
C ALA A 9 0.29 7.90 -13.90
N GLY A 10 0.06 8.94 -14.70
CA GLY A 10 -0.33 8.80 -16.10
C GLY A 10 0.73 8.12 -16.97
N GLU A 11 1.99 8.49 -16.78
CA GLU A 11 3.15 7.90 -17.45
C GLU A 11 3.33 6.44 -17.03
N LEU A 12 3.28 6.17 -15.73
CA LEU A 12 3.43 4.81 -15.20
C LEU A 12 2.32 3.89 -15.68
N ARG A 13 1.07 4.36 -15.68
CA ARG A 13 -0.07 3.62 -16.22
C ARG A 13 0.20 3.16 -17.64
N ASN A 14 0.63 4.09 -18.51
CA ASN A 14 0.90 3.78 -19.91
C ASN A 14 2.02 2.74 -20.04
N LEU A 15 3.06 2.83 -19.21
CA LEU A 15 4.15 1.86 -19.17
C LEU A 15 3.66 0.47 -18.73
N ILE A 16 2.93 0.36 -17.62
CA ILE A 16 2.39 -0.91 -17.10
C ILE A 16 1.46 -1.55 -18.13
N GLN A 17 0.58 -0.77 -18.78
CA GLN A 17 -0.31 -1.27 -19.82
C GLN A 17 0.45 -1.79 -21.04
N GLN A 18 1.48 -1.07 -21.50
CA GLN A 18 2.35 -1.54 -22.59
C GLN A 18 3.10 -2.82 -22.21
N MET A 19 3.60 -2.91 -20.98
CA MET A 19 4.24 -4.12 -20.48
C MET A 19 3.27 -5.30 -20.48
N ALA A 20 2.06 -5.14 -19.94
CA ALA A 20 1.03 -6.18 -19.90
C ALA A 20 0.71 -6.72 -21.31
N VAL A 21 0.52 -5.83 -22.29
CA VAL A 21 0.33 -6.20 -23.70
C VAL A 21 1.56 -6.94 -24.24
N GLY A 22 2.76 -6.43 -23.98
CA GLY A 22 4.02 -7.00 -24.47
C GLY A 22 4.28 -8.43 -23.98
N ILE A 23 3.85 -8.77 -22.76
CA ILE A 23 3.98 -10.12 -22.19
C ILE A 23 2.71 -10.99 -22.37
N GLY A 24 1.69 -10.46 -23.04
CA GLY A 24 0.43 -11.17 -23.29
C GLY A 24 -0.39 -11.47 -22.03
N GLN A 25 -0.33 -10.62 -21.01
CA GLN A 25 -1.08 -10.78 -19.77
C GLN A 25 -2.20 -9.74 -19.65
N ARG A 26 -3.20 -10.04 -18.82
CA ARG A 26 -4.32 -9.11 -18.55
C ARG A 26 -3.88 -7.88 -17.76
N GLY A 27 -2.87 -8.02 -16.90
CA GLY A 27 -2.36 -6.95 -16.06
C GLY A 27 -0.97 -7.28 -15.53
N VAL A 28 -0.30 -6.27 -15.00
CA VAL A 28 1.00 -6.36 -14.33
C VAL A 28 0.91 -5.53 -13.05
N ALA A 29 1.51 -6.05 -11.99
CA ALA A 29 1.75 -5.32 -10.76
C ALA A 29 3.25 -5.05 -10.63
N LEU A 30 3.60 -3.86 -10.12
CA LEU A 30 4.96 -3.56 -9.70
C LEU A 30 5.04 -3.76 -8.19
N ARG A 31 6.05 -4.49 -7.74
CA ARG A 31 6.43 -4.56 -6.34
C ARG A 31 7.51 -3.52 -6.08
N CYS A 32 7.31 -2.69 -5.08
CA CYS A 32 8.23 -1.65 -4.64
C CYS A 32 8.71 -2.00 -3.23
N ASP A 33 10.01 -2.23 -3.08
CA ASP A 33 10.64 -2.36 -1.77
C ASP A 33 11.09 -0.96 -1.33
N CYS A 34 10.56 -0.48 -0.20
CA CYS A 34 10.72 0.89 0.28
C CYS A 34 11.90 1.04 1.26
N GLU A 35 12.36 2.28 1.49
CA GLU A 35 13.47 2.55 2.43
C GLU A 35 13.12 2.21 3.88
N ASN A 36 11.84 2.31 4.24
CA ASN A 36 11.32 1.89 5.54
C ASN A 36 11.10 0.37 5.65
N LEU A 37 11.66 -0.41 4.71
CA LEU A 37 11.58 -1.88 4.63
C LEU A 37 10.19 -2.44 4.30
N GLU A 38 9.21 -1.58 4.07
CA GLU A 38 7.87 -2.01 3.66
C GLU A 38 7.82 -2.40 2.19
N THR A 39 6.92 -3.32 1.87
CA THR A 39 6.61 -3.68 0.49
C THR A 39 5.27 -3.07 0.11
N VAL A 40 5.25 -2.29 -0.98
CA VAL A 40 4.01 -1.78 -1.56
C VAL A 40 3.90 -2.20 -3.02
N HIS A 41 2.67 -2.28 -3.51
CA HIS A 41 2.37 -2.68 -4.86
C HIS A 41 1.76 -1.52 -5.63
N VAL A 42 2.18 -1.35 -6.89
CA VAL A 42 1.53 -0.45 -7.84
C VAL A 42 0.84 -1.28 -8.90
N VAL A 43 -0.47 -1.14 -9.00
CA VAL A 43 -1.31 -1.86 -9.96
C VAL A 43 -2.09 -0.88 -10.82
N VAL A 44 -2.47 -1.34 -12.02
CA VAL A 44 -3.44 -0.64 -12.87
C VAL A 44 -4.67 -1.53 -12.97
N ASP A 45 -5.81 -1.01 -12.53
CA ASP A 45 -7.07 -1.76 -12.58
C ASP A 45 -7.72 -1.74 -13.96
N GLU A 46 -8.88 -2.39 -14.08
CA GLU A 46 -9.62 -2.52 -15.34
C GLU A 46 -10.14 -1.17 -15.86
N GLU A 47 -10.30 -0.18 -14.99
CA GLU A 47 -10.72 1.18 -15.32
C GLU A 47 -9.53 2.08 -15.69
N SER A 48 -8.34 1.51 -15.83
CA SER A 48 -7.09 2.24 -16.13
C SER A 48 -6.70 3.24 -15.05
N VAL A 49 -7.02 2.94 -13.79
CA VAL A 49 -6.64 3.74 -12.63
C VAL A 49 -5.39 3.15 -11.99
N VAL A 50 -4.39 4.00 -11.71
CA VAL A 50 -3.22 3.61 -10.92
C VAL A 50 -3.60 3.54 -9.47
N ARG A 51 -3.23 2.46 -8.82
CA ARG A 51 -3.47 2.22 -7.41
C ARG A 51 -2.19 1.74 -6.76
N VAL A 52 -1.82 2.41 -5.67
CA VAL A 52 -0.74 2.00 -4.79
C VAL A 52 -1.38 1.33 -3.57
N THR A 53 -0.94 0.13 -3.21
CA THR A 53 -1.60 -0.66 -2.17
C THR A 53 -0.67 -1.66 -1.50
N ASP A 54 -0.97 -2.02 -0.26
CA ASP A 54 -0.33 -3.13 0.45
C ASP A 54 -0.90 -4.52 0.07
N LEU A 55 -1.93 -4.59 -0.79
CA LEU A 55 -2.62 -5.83 -1.16
C LEU A 55 -3.11 -6.65 0.06
N HIS A 56 -3.57 -5.96 1.12
CA HIS A 56 -4.06 -6.57 2.37
C HIS A 56 -2.96 -7.21 3.25
N GLU A 57 -1.70 -7.20 2.81
CA GLU A 57 -0.61 -7.95 3.45
C GLU A 57 -0.36 -7.49 4.88
N THR A 58 -0.52 -6.19 5.17
CA THR A 58 -0.22 -5.62 6.49
C THR A 58 -1.14 -6.16 7.57
N LEU A 59 -2.45 -6.02 7.36
CA LEU A 59 -3.44 -6.46 8.33
C LEU A 59 -3.59 -7.99 8.33
N GLN A 60 -3.31 -8.66 7.20
CA GLN A 60 -3.18 -10.11 7.18
C GLN A 60 -2.05 -10.59 8.08
N TYR A 61 -0.85 -10.02 7.96
CA TYR A 61 0.29 -10.40 8.79
C TYR A 61 -0.02 -10.24 10.29
N LEU A 62 -0.60 -9.10 10.68
CA LEU A 62 -1.02 -8.85 12.05
C LEU A 62 -2.10 -9.85 12.51
N GLY A 63 -3.02 -10.23 11.61
CA GLY A 63 -4.07 -11.21 11.88
C GLY A 63 -3.58 -12.66 12.02
N GLU A 64 -2.51 -13.03 11.34
CA GLU A 64 -1.91 -14.37 11.48
C GLU A 64 -1.21 -14.57 12.84
N GLY A 65 -0.91 -13.47 13.56
CA GLY A 65 -0.34 -13.52 14.91
C GLY A 65 1.01 -14.23 14.98
N THR A 66 1.77 -14.23 13.89
CA THR A 66 3.05 -14.94 13.76
C THR A 66 4.19 -14.26 14.53
N ASP A 67 4.01 -12.99 14.91
CA ASP A 67 4.99 -12.19 15.63
C ASP A 67 4.45 -11.68 16.96
N SER A 68 5.09 -12.13 18.04
CA SER A 68 4.75 -11.78 19.42
C SER A 68 5.05 -10.32 19.81
N ALA A 69 5.66 -9.54 18.91
CA ALA A 69 5.93 -8.13 19.11
C ALA A 69 4.66 -7.26 19.02
N TYR A 70 3.62 -7.75 18.35
CA TYR A 70 2.37 -7.02 18.13
C TYR A 70 1.25 -7.52 19.04
N VAL A 71 0.26 -6.66 19.28
CA VAL A 71 -0.98 -7.08 19.95
C VAL A 71 -1.83 -7.93 18.99
N PRO A 72 -2.69 -8.82 19.49
CA PRO A 72 -3.63 -9.56 18.65
C PRO A 72 -4.50 -8.61 17.80
N ILE A 73 -4.84 -9.02 16.57
CA ILE A 73 -5.61 -8.19 15.64
C ILE A 73 -6.99 -7.80 16.20
N GLU A 74 -7.56 -8.63 17.08
CA GLU A 74 -8.85 -8.35 17.73
C GLU A 74 -8.78 -7.18 18.73
N ASP A 75 -7.58 -6.88 19.23
CA ASP A 75 -7.30 -5.76 20.13
C ASP A 75 -6.90 -4.48 19.38
N ILE A 76 -6.70 -4.56 18.06
CA ILE A 76 -6.36 -3.42 17.20
C ILE A 76 -7.64 -2.67 16.84
N ASP A 77 -7.73 -1.39 17.23
CA ASP A 77 -8.81 -0.51 16.81
C ASP A 77 -8.62 -0.07 15.36
N LEU A 78 -9.34 -0.71 14.43
CA LEU A 78 -9.32 -0.36 13.00
C LEU A 78 -9.76 1.09 12.73
N GLY A 79 -10.49 1.73 13.66
CA GLY A 79 -10.78 3.16 13.59
C GLY A 79 -9.54 4.04 13.80
N VAL A 80 -8.56 3.59 14.58
CA VAL A 80 -7.24 4.26 14.67
C VAL A 80 -6.45 4.08 13.39
N VAL A 81 -6.43 2.87 12.83
CA VAL A 81 -5.73 2.57 11.57
C VAL A 81 -6.31 3.40 10.42
N ALA A 82 -7.64 3.51 10.34
CA ALA A 82 -8.29 4.36 9.35
C ALA A 82 -7.92 5.84 9.48
N ARG A 83 -7.77 6.36 10.72
CA ARG A 83 -7.29 7.74 10.95
C ARG A 83 -5.83 7.93 10.52
N ILE A 84 -4.96 6.97 10.83
CA ILE A 84 -3.56 6.98 10.36
C ILE A 84 -3.51 7.08 8.83
N CYS A 85 -4.27 6.23 8.15
CA CYS A 85 -4.36 6.25 6.68
C CYS A 85 -4.87 7.61 6.18
N GLN A 86 -5.95 8.12 6.77
CA GLN A 86 -6.56 9.39 6.37
C GLN A 86 -5.61 10.58 6.51
N GLU A 87 -4.81 10.65 7.59
CA GLU A 87 -3.81 11.69 7.81
C GLU A 87 -2.74 11.73 6.72
N LEU A 88 -2.51 10.59 6.06
CA LEU A 88 -1.54 10.41 4.98
C LEU A 88 -2.17 10.42 3.59
N GLY A 89 -3.48 10.70 3.45
CA GLY A 89 -4.15 10.64 2.15
C GLY A 89 -4.21 9.22 1.56
N VAL A 90 -4.26 8.22 2.43
CA VAL A 90 -4.45 6.80 2.13
C VAL A 90 -5.84 6.40 2.62
N GLU A 91 -6.52 5.54 1.88
CA GLU A 91 -7.80 4.97 2.27
C GLU A 91 -7.62 3.56 2.81
N LEU A 92 -8.32 3.24 3.90
CA LEU A 92 -8.42 1.87 4.38
C LEU A 92 -9.64 1.23 3.72
N ILE A 93 -9.41 0.42 2.68
CA ILE A 93 -10.46 -0.19 1.86
C ILE A 93 -10.92 -1.49 2.52
N PRO A 94 -12.21 -1.61 2.90
CA PRO A 94 -12.73 -2.84 3.49
C PRO A 94 -12.64 -4.01 2.51
N ALA A 95 -12.33 -5.21 3.01
CA ALA A 95 -12.42 -6.42 2.21
C ALA A 95 -13.88 -6.71 1.80
N ALA A 96 -14.07 -7.28 0.60
CA ALA A 96 -15.39 -7.59 0.08
C ALA A 96 -16.11 -8.72 0.86
N LEU A 97 -15.37 -9.69 1.41
CA LEU A 97 -15.88 -10.84 2.18
C LEU A 97 -14.80 -11.36 3.13
N ASP A 98 -15.10 -11.46 4.45
CA ASP A 98 -14.29 -12.09 5.53
C ASP A 98 -12.75 -11.95 5.42
N GLY A 99 -12.27 -10.85 4.87
CA GLY A 99 -10.86 -10.61 4.57
C GLY A 99 -10.31 -9.40 5.33
N PHE A 100 -9.01 -9.21 5.22
CA PHE A 100 -8.33 -8.06 5.82
C PHE A 100 -8.49 -6.81 4.92
N PRO A 101 -8.75 -5.63 5.49
CA PRO A 101 -8.73 -4.38 4.72
C PRO A 101 -7.38 -4.15 4.05
N SER A 102 -7.37 -3.48 2.90
CA SER A 102 -6.15 -2.96 2.25
C SER A 102 -5.96 -1.48 2.55
N MET A 103 -4.70 -1.05 2.55
CA MET A 103 -4.35 0.37 2.50
C MET A 103 -4.15 0.74 1.02
N GLU A 104 -4.83 1.78 0.55
CA GLU A 104 -4.82 2.17 -0.86
C GLU A 104 -4.64 3.68 -1.05
N SER A 105 -3.78 4.08 -1.98
CA SER A 105 -3.69 5.44 -2.49
C SER A 105 -3.91 5.44 -4.00
N VAL A 106 -4.81 6.32 -4.48
CA VAL A 106 -5.13 6.49 -5.89
C VAL A 106 -4.61 7.86 -6.34
N PRO A 107 -3.36 7.95 -6.81
CA PRO A 107 -2.78 9.22 -7.25
C PRO A 107 -3.50 9.75 -8.49
N LYS A 108 -3.57 11.08 -8.60
CA LYS A 108 -4.06 11.72 -9.83
C LYS A 108 -3.05 11.51 -10.98
N PRO A 109 -3.48 11.56 -12.26
CA PRO A 109 -2.59 11.33 -13.40
C PRO A 109 -1.31 12.18 -13.40
N GLU A 110 -1.39 13.43 -12.94
CA GLU A 110 -0.29 14.39 -12.85
C GLU A 110 0.58 14.24 -11.60
N GLU A 111 0.16 13.42 -10.65
CA GLU A 111 0.82 13.26 -9.36
C GLU A 111 1.98 12.27 -9.44
N SER A 112 3.02 12.52 -8.64
CA SER A 112 4.17 11.63 -8.46
C SER A 112 3.71 10.28 -7.90
N VAL A 113 4.09 9.18 -8.56
CA VAL A 113 3.82 7.84 -8.03
C VAL A 113 4.69 7.56 -6.81
N THR A 114 5.91 8.12 -6.77
CA THR A 114 6.82 7.96 -5.63
C THR A 114 6.18 8.51 -4.36
N ASP A 115 5.55 9.67 -4.42
CA ASP A 115 4.87 10.28 -3.26
C ASP A 115 3.70 9.38 -2.79
N ALA A 116 2.97 8.76 -3.72
CA ALA A 116 1.90 7.84 -3.38
C ALA A 116 2.43 6.54 -2.74
N VAL A 117 3.54 6.02 -3.23
CA VAL A 117 4.29 4.88 -2.66
C VAL A 117 4.74 5.20 -1.23
N GLU A 118 5.35 6.36 -1.02
CA GLU A 118 5.81 6.80 0.30
C GLU A 118 4.66 6.95 1.30
N ARG A 119 3.52 7.51 0.88
CA ARG A 119 2.35 7.65 1.76
C ARG A 119 1.78 6.32 2.21
N VAL A 120 1.68 5.34 1.29
CA VAL A 120 1.21 3.99 1.65
C VAL A 120 2.24 3.30 2.55
N ALA A 121 3.52 3.37 2.22
CA ALA A 121 4.59 2.79 3.04
C ALA A 121 4.63 3.38 4.46
N GLU A 122 4.46 4.69 4.60
CA GLU A 122 4.37 5.37 5.89
C GLU A 122 3.10 4.96 6.67
N ALA A 123 1.97 4.73 5.99
CA ALA A 123 0.74 4.26 6.63
C ALA A 123 0.90 2.85 7.22
N ILE A 124 1.62 1.97 6.50
CA ILE A 124 1.98 0.63 6.95
C ILE A 124 2.86 0.72 8.21
N ASP A 125 3.97 1.47 8.14
CA ASP A 125 4.90 1.61 9.27
C ASP A 125 4.20 2.15 10.53
N ARG A 126 3.37 3.19 10.38
CA ARG A 126 2.59 3.73 11.52
C ARG A 126 1.58 2.75 12.07
N THR A 127 1.01 1.90 11.22
CA THR A 127 0.08 0.84 11.65
C THR A 127 0.83 -0.21 12.46
N PHE A 128 2.02 -0.64 12.02
CA PHE A 128 2.87 -1.52 12.82
C PHE A 128 3.30 -0.88 14.14
N ALA A 129 3.72 0.38 14.13
CA ALA A 129 4.10 1.11 15.35
C ALA A 129 2.92 1.26 16.33
N TYR A 130 1.70 1.43 15.82
CA TYR A 130 0.48 1.42 16.62
C TYR A 130 0.23 0.05 17.24
N ALA A 131 0.26 -1.00 16.42
CA ALA A 131 0.02 -2.39 16.79
C ALA A 131 1.11 -3.00 17.70
N MET A 132 2.30 -2.39 17.74
CA MET A 132 3.38 -2.86 18.59
C MET A 132 2.95 -2.84 20.05
N ARG A 133 3.31 -3.90 20.79
CA ARG A 133 2.94 -4.03 22.19
C ARG A 133 3.51 -2.87 23.02
N PRO A 134 2.75 -2.30 23.97
CA PRO A 134 3.20 -1.16 24.76
C PRO A 134 4.48 -1.40 25.56
N ASP A 135 4.77 -2.65 25.96
CA ASP A 135 5.95 -3.02 26.73
C ASP A 135 7.24 -3.15 25.89
N LEU A 136 7.12 -3.08 24.56
CA LEU A 136 8.23 -3.13 23.61
C LEU A 136 8.49 -1.78 22.93
N LYS A 137 7.71 -0.74 23.28
CA LYS A 137 7.86 0.65 22.80
C LYS A 137 8.98 1.40 23.51
#